data_AF-A9EMY8-F1
#
_entry.id   AF-A9EMY8-F1
#
_cell.length_a   1.000
_cell.length_b   1.000
_cell.length_c   1.000
_cell.angle_alpha   90.00
_cell.angle_beta   90.00
_cell.angle_gamma   90.00
#
_symmetry.space_group_name_H-M   'P 1'
#
loop_
_entity.id
_entity.type
_entity.pdbx_description
1 polymer ?
#
loop_
_entity_poly.entity_id
_entity_poly.type
_entity_poly.pdbx_seq_one_letter_code
_entity_poly.pdbx_strand_id
1 'polypeptide(L)'
;MPAARAHAAALLLALALVLGGCKRQYAIGDHVLVAWEGNVYPAEVIEVLGPTKFKIHYQGYDDIWDEVVPRDRIRGLVEGNVVHPPPPPKVRSKGLQASQTNVYKIGDRVRVEWHGQMYPAVVTGIVGQERYRIHYDGYGSEWDETVGLSRIQAK
;
A
#
# COMPACT_ATOMS: atom_id res chain seq x y z
N MET A 1 42.30 -33.17 -57.98
CA MET A 1 42.75 -31.94 -57.27
C MET A 1 41.80 -31.68 -56.10
N PRO A 2 42.29 -31.12 -54.98
CA PRO A 2 42.17 -31.75 -53.66
C PRO A 2 41.15 -31.11 -52.70
N ALA A 3 40.84 -31.89 -51.66
CA ALA A 3 40.68 -31.54 -50.23
C ALA A 3 39.92 -30.27 -49.80
N ALA A 4 38.97 -30.45 -48.88
CA ALA A 4 39.18 -30.05 -47.48
C ALA A 4 38.11 -30.64 -46.55
N ARG A 5 38.55 -31.47 -45.59
CA ARG A 5 37.85 -31.72 -44.33
C ARG A 5 37.96 -30.46 -43.48
N ALA A 6 36.91 -30.09 -42.76
CA ALA A 6 37.06 -29.38 -41.50
C ALA A 6 35.87 -29.67 -40.58
N HIS A 7 36.23 -30.13 -39.39
CA HIS A 7 35.43 -30.43 -38.22
C HIS A 7 34.57 -29.23 -37.78
N ALA A 8 33.46 -29.48 -37.09
CA ALA A 8 33.38 -29.22 -35.64
C ALA A 8 31.93 -29.17 -35.14
N ALA A 9 31.79 -29.71 -33.93
CA ALA A 9 30.87 -29.30 -32.89
C ALA A 9 29.37 -29.58 -33.10
N ALA A 10 28.98 -30.74 -32.57
CA ALA A 10 27.68 -30.91 -31.93
C ALA A 10 27.41 -29.75 -30.94
N LEU A 11 26.26 -29.11 -31.08
CA LEU A 11 25.65 -28.36 -29.99
C LEU A 11 24.24 -28.89 -29.80
N LEU A 12 24.13 -29.95 -29.00
CA LEU A 12 22.88 -30.34 -28.35
C LEU A 12 22.51 -29.18 -27.42
N LEU A 13 21.63 -28.29 -27.88
CA LEU A 13 21.03 -27.29 -27.03
C LEU A 13 20.02 -28.01 -26.13
N ALA A 14 20.53 -28.56 -25.03
CA ALA A 14 19.71 -29.05 -23.93
C ALA A 14 18.99 -27.84 -23.32
N LEU A 15 17.77 -27.58 -23.80
CA LEU A 15 16.84 -26.66 -23.17
C LEU A 15 16.34 -27.32 -21.89
N ALA A 16 17.13 -27.21 -20.82
CA ALA A 16 16.69 -27.53 -19.49
C ALA A 16 15.60 -26.53 -19.10
N LEU A 17 14.33 -26.89 -19.33
CA LEU A 17 13.21 -26.27 -18.63
C LEU A 17 13.43 -26.54 -17.14
N VAL A 18 14.00 -25.57 -16.44
CA VAL A 18 14.03 -25.57 -15.00
C VAL A 18 12.58 -25.39 -14.54
N LEU A 19 11.94 -26.50 -14.20
CA LEU A 19 10.73 -26.55 -13.38
C LEU A 19 11.07 -26.05 -11.97
N GLY A 20 11.41 -24.77 -11.85
CA GLY A 20 11.41 -24.07 -10.58
C GLY A 20 9.95 -23.94 -10.16
N GLY A 21 9.55 -24.67 -9.11
CA GLY A 21 8.19 -24.69 -8.59
C GLY A 21 7.57 -23.29 -8.59
N CYS A 22 6.57 -23.10 -9.44
CA CYS A 22 5.90 -21.81 -9.66
C CYS A 22 5.11 -21.41 -8.41
N LYS A 23 5.80 -20.86 -7.40
CA LYS A 23 5.16 -19.88 -6.54
C LYS A 23 4.98 -18.64 -7.40
N ARG A 24 3.75 -18.40 -7.88
CA ARG A 24 3.36 -17.23 -8.69
C ARG A 24 4.05 -15.98 -8.11
N GLN A 25 4.84 -15.30 -8.93
CA GLN A 25 5.54 -14.07 -8.52
C GLN A 25 4.49 -12.96 -8.43
N TYR A 26 4.59 -12.11 -7.40
CA TYR A 26 3.72 -10.94 -7.27
C TYR A 26 4.17 -9.88 -8.27
N ALA A 27 3.22 -9.34 -9.03
CA ALA A 27 3.45 -8.26 -9.98
C ALA A 27 3.03 -6.92 -9.39
N ILE A 28 3.47 -5.83 -10.03
CA ILE A 28 2.98 -4.49 -9.71
C ILE A 28 1.47 -4.42 -10.00
N GLY A 29 0.70 -3.84 -9.08
CA GLY A 29 -0.76 -3.78 -9.09
C GLY A 29 -1.45 -4.98 -8.44
N ASP A 30 -0.70 -6.00 -8.01
CA ASP A 30 -1.30 -7.13 -7.30
C ASP A 30 -1.78 -6.72 -5.91
N HIS A 31 -3.04 -7.04 -5.63
CA HIS A 31 -3.62 -6.91 -4.31
C HIS A 31 -3.23 -8.11 -3.46
N VAL A 32 -2.45 -7.85 -2.42
CA VAL A 32 -1.86 -8.86 -1.54
C VAL A 32 -2.24 -8.63 -0.08
N LEU A 33 -2.29 -9.72 0.66
CA LEU A 33 -2.51 -9.70 2.10
C LEU A 33 -1.16 -9.70 2.82
N VAL A 34 -0.83 -8.62 3.51
CA VAL A 34 0.46 -8.42 4.18
C VAL A 34 0.27 -8.52 5.68
N ALA A 35 1.05 -9.39 6.33
CA ALA A 35 1.05 -9.52 7.78
C ALA A 35 1.75 -8.32 8.43
N TRP A 36 1.08 -7.54 9.27
CA TRP A 36 1.66 -6.41 9.98
C TRP A 36 1.27 -6.46 11.47
N GLU A 37 2.28 -6.59 12.34
CA GLU A 37 2.12 -6.66 13.81
C GLU A 37 1.00 -7.62 14.26
N GLY A 38 1.03 -8.86 13.76
CA GLY A 38 0.10 -9.93 14.13
C GLY A 38 -1.26 -9.90 13.42
N ASN A 39 -1.54 -8.88 12.62
CA ASN A 39 -2.75 -8.77 11.81
C ASN A 39 -2.42 -8.91 10.31
N VAL A 40 -3.43 -9.07 9.46
CA VAL A 40 -3.27 -9.20 8.01
C VAL A 40 -4.03 -8.08 7.32
N TYR A 41 -3.31 -7.21 6.62
CA TYR A 41 -3.90 -6.05 5.96
C TYR A 41 -3.87 -6.21 4.45
N PRO A 42 -4.91 -5.72 3.75
CA PRO A 42 -4.85 -5.56 2.31
C PRO A 42 -3.81 -4.49 1.94
N ALA A 43 -2.99 -4.80 0.95
CA ALA A 43 -2.05 -3.88 0.36
C ALA A 43 -1.96 -4.12 -1.15
N GLU A 44 -1.54 -3.12 -1.89
CA GLU A 44 -1.24 -3.20 -3.31
C GLU A 44 0.28 -3.20 -3.49
N VAL A 45 0.80 -4.07 -4.37
CA VAL A 45 2.22 -4.04 -4.74
C VAL A 45 2.46 -2.88 -5.70
N ILE A 46 3.14 -1.84 -5.25
CA ILE A 46 3.46 -0.67 -6.07
C ILE A 46 4.82 -0.80 -6.77
N GLU A 47 5.73 -1.61 -6.24
CA GLU A 47 7.07 -1.78 -6.81
C GLU A 47 7.67 -3.15 -6.46
N VAL A 48 8.34 -3.78 -7.43
CA VAL A 48 9.05 -5.06 -7.25
C VAL A 48 10.56 -4.79 -7.24
N LEU A 49 11.17 -4.80 -6.06
CA LEU A 49 12.61 -4.53 -5.89
C LEU A 49 13.47 -5.77 -6.11
N GLY A 50 12.87 -6.96 -6.09
CA GLY A 50 13.56 -8.21 -6.34
C GLY A 50 12.66 -9.43 -6.13
N PRO A 51 13.20 -10.65 -6.22
CA PRO A 51 12.40 -11.89 -6.13
C PRO A 51 11.77 -12.11 -4.75
N THR A 52 12.28 -11.43 -3.72
CA THR A 52 11.83 -11.57 -2.34
C THR A 52 11.44 -10.26 -1.67
N LYS A 53 11.55 -9.10 -2.34
CA LYS A 53 11.27 -7.78 -1.75
C LYS A 53 10.31 -7.00 -2.62
N PHE A 54 9.23 -6.53 -2.00
CA PHE A 54 8.13 -5.83 -2.66
C PHE A 54 7.79 -4.58 -1.87
N LYS A 55 7.70 -3.44 -2.54
CA LYS A 55 7.14 -2.23 -1.94
C LYS A 55 5.62 -2.32 -2.06
N ILE A 56 4.95 -2.18 -0.93
CA ILE A 56 3.49 -2.30 -0.84
C ILE A 56 2.88 -1.03 -0.27
N HIS A 57 1.70 -0.67 -0.77
CA HIS A 57 0.85 0.40 -0.28
C HIS A 57 -0.35 -0.21 0.45
N TYR A 58 -0.53 0.07 1.73
CA TYR A 58 -1.63 -0.50 2.51
C TYR A 58 -2.96 0.20 2.16
N GLN A 59 -3.97 -0.58 1.77
CA GLN A 59 -5.26 0.01 1.39
C GLN A 59 -5.94 0.72 2.57
N GLY A 60 -6.36 1.96 2.35
CA GLY A 60 -6.97 2.82 3.36
C GLY A 60 -5.97 3.45 4.33
N TYR A 61 -4.68 3.29 4.06
CA TYR A 61 -3.57 3.98 4.73
C TYR A 61 -2.88 4.90 3.72
N ASP A 62 -2.16 5.87 4.27
CA ASP A 62 -1.46 6.90 3.51
C ASP A 62 -0.05 6.42 3.11
N ASP A 63 0.54 6.99 2.04
CA ASP A 63 1.82 6.58 1.45
C ASP A 63 3.00 6.60 2.44
N ILE A 64 2.88 7.36 3.53
CA ILE A 64 3.85 7.35 4.64
C ILE A 64 3.98 5.97 5.31
N TRP A 65 2.98 5.10 5.13
CA TRP A 65 2.97 3.72 5.61
C TRP A 65 3.42 2.72 4.55
N ASP A 66 3.77 3.19 3.35
CA ASP A 66 4.37 2.35 2.32
C ASP A 66 5.68 1.77 2.85
N GLU A 67 5.80 0.46 2.72
CA GLU A 67 6.94 -0.27 3.23
C GLU A 67 7.42 -1.29 2.22
N VAL A 68 8.73 -1.52 2.20
CA VAL A 68 9.32 -2.65 1.50
C VAL A 68 9.25 -3.87 2.41
N VAL A 69 8.38 -4.81 2.08
CA VAL A 69 8.21 -6.05 2.83
C VAL A 69 8.85 -7.24 2.11
N PRO A 70 9.39 -8.21 2.86
CA PRO A 70 9.83 -9.46 2.26
C PRO A 70 8.63 -10.32 1.87
N ARG A 71 8.82 -11.20 0.88
CA ARG A 71 7.81 -12.15 0.39
C ARG A 71 7.18 -12.98 1.52
N ASP A 72 7.96 -13.33 2.55
CA ASP A 72 7.52 -14.10 3.72
C ASP A 72 6.42 -13.40 4.53
N ARG A 73 6.36 -12.06 4.44
CA ARG A 73 5.35 -11.24 5.10
C ARG A 73 4.04 -11.20 4.30
N ILE A 74 4.08 -11.52 3.01
CA ILE A 74 2.92 -11.58 2.12
C ILE A 74 2.26 -12.96 2.27
N ARG A 75 1.04 -12.98 2.81
CA ARG A 75 0.25 -14.20 3.07
C ARG A 75 -0.36 -14.80 1.81
N GLY A 76 -0.64 -13.98 0.80
CA GLY A 76 -1.24 -14.41 -0.46
C GLY A 76 -1.84 -13.23 -1.21
N LEU A 77 -2.50 -13.53 -2.34
CA LEU A 77 -3.36 -12.55 -3.02
C LEU A 77 -4.64 -12.33 -2.19
N VAL A 78 -5.23 -11.15 -2.35
CA VAL A 78 -6.55 -10.85 -1.78
C VAL A 78 -7.61 -11.65 -2.56
N GLU A 79 -8.03 -12.80 -2.04
CA GLU A 79 -9.19 -13.56 -2.53
C GLU A 79 -10.38 -13.35 -1.58
N GLY A 80 -11.34 -12.51 -1.98
CA GLY A 80 -12.62 -12.36 -1.29
C GLY A 80 -12.76 -11.13 -0.40
N ASN A 81 -13.72 -11.20 0.54
CA ASN A 81 -14.15 -10.07 1.36
C ASN A 81 -13.03 -9.62 2.30
N VAL A 82 -12.52 -8.41 2.08
CA VAL A 82 -11.36 -7.86 2.77
C VAL A 82 -11.79 -7.35 4.14
N VAL A 83 -11.54 -8.15 5.18
CA VAL A 83 -11.72 -7.67 6.55
C VAL A 83 -10.54 -6.75 6.87
N HIS A 84 -10.77 -5.45 6.90
CA HIS A 84 -9.78 -4.47 7.35
C HIS A 84 -9.62 -4.61 8.88
N PRO A 85 -8.45 -5.08 9.38
CA PRO A 85 -8.22 -5.14 10.81
C PRO A 85 -8.17 -3.74 11.43
N PRO A 86 -8.41 -3.61 12.74
CA PRO A 86 -8.18 -2.36 13.44
C PRO A 86 -6.71 -1.92 13.28
N PRO A 87 -6.42 -0.62 13.16
CA PRO A 87 -5.09 -0.15 12.80
C PRO A 87 -4.00 -0.65 13.77
N PRO A 88 -2.79 -0.89 13.25
CA PRO A 88 -1.67 -1.37 14.06
C PRO A 88 -1.40 -0.43 15.24
N PRO A 89 -0.90 -0.94 16.38
CA PRO A 89 -0.51 -0.12 17.52
C PRO A 89 0.44 1.01 17.13
N LYS A 90 1.38 0.79 16.21
CA LYS A 90 2.27 1.85 15.70
C LYS A 90 1.53 2.98 14.99
N VAL A 91 0.55 2.66 14.16
CA VAL A 91 -0.28 3.66 13.48
C VAL A 91 -1.09 4.45 14.50
N ARG A 92 -1.68 3.75 15.48
CA ARG A 92 -2.41 4.38 16.58
C ARG A 92 -1.52 5.30 17.41
N SER A 93 -0.33 4.85 17.82
CA SER A 93 0.62 5.66 18.57
C SER A 93 1.07 6.88 17.77
N LYS A 94 1.38 6.74 16.48
CA LYS A 94 1.77 7.86 15.62
C LYS A 94 0.62 8.85 15.45
N GLY A 95 -0.61 8.36 15.27
CA GLY A 95 -1.83 9.17 15.23
C GLY A 95 -2.10 9.90 16.55
N LEU A 96 -1.85 9.27 17.70
CA LEU A 96 -1.98 9.89 19.02
C LEU A 96 -0.92 10.98 19.26
N GLN A 97 0.34 10.69 18.95
CA GLN A 97 1.42 11.69 19.02
C GLN A 97 1.11 12.89 18.11
N ALA A 98 0.69 12.60 16.87
CA ALA A 98 0.23 13.62 15.95
C ALA A 98 -0.99 14.38 16.49
N SER A 99 -1.96 13.73 17.14
CA SER A 99 -3.14 14.40 17.72
C SER A 99 -2.82 15.37 18.86
N GLN A 100 -1.67 15.19 19.53
CA GLN A 100 -1.21 16.09 20.58
C GLN A 100 -0.52 17.32 20.01
N THR A 101 0.16 17.19 18.88
CA THR A 101 0.89 18.28 18.23
C THR A 101 0.10 18.98 17.12
N ASN A 102 -0.94 18.33 16.60
CA ASN A 102 -1.78 18.86 15.54
C ASN A 102 -2.77 19.90 16.03
N VAL A 103 -3.09 20.83 15.14
CA VAL A 103 -4.02 21.95 15.37
C VAL A 103 -5.45 21.45 15.57
N TYR A 104 -5.88 20.45 14.78
CA TYR A 104 -7.24 19.90 14.83
C TYR A 104 -7.28 18.55 15.55
N LYS A 105 -8.41 18.26 16.20
CA LYS A 105 -8.65 17.02 16.95
C LYS A 105 -9.72 16.15 16.28
N ILE A 106 -9.73 14.87 16.62
CA ILE A 106 -10.80 13.95 16.22
C ILE A 106 -12.13 14.46 16.80
N GLY A 107 -13.13 14.62 15.95
CA GLY A 107 -14.43 15.19 16.25
C GLY A 107 -14.59 16.66 15.87
N ASP A 108 -13.50 17.35 15.51
CA ASP A 108 -13.59 18.75 15.09
C ASP A 108 -14.28 18.89 13.74
N ARG A 109 -15.16 19.89 13.65
CA ARG A 109 -15.81 20.28 12.39
C ARG A 109 -14.95 21.28 11.66
N VAL A 110 -14.51 20.90 10.47
CA VAL A 110 -13.63 21.69 9.63
C VAL A 110 -14.25 21.87 8.24
N ARG A 111 -13.70 22.77 7.43
CA ARG A 111 -14.03 22.85 6.01
C ARG A 111 -12.83 22.37 5.22
N VAL A 112 -13.06 21.45 4.28
CA VAL A 112 -12.03 20.87 3.45
C VAL A 112 -12.21 21.36 2.03
N GLU A 113 -11.13 21.86 1.44
CA GLU A 113 -11.10 22.24 0.03
C GLU A 113 -11.17 20.98 -0.84
N TRP A 114 -12.18 20.90 -1.69
CA TRP A 114 -12.36 19.87 -2.70
C TRP A 114 -12.77 20.51 -4.02
N HIS A 115 -11.98 20.29 -5.08
CA HIS A 115 -12.18 20.90 -6.40
C HIS A 115 -12.36 22.44 -6.38
N GLY A 116 -11.65 23.14 -5.49
CA GLY A 116 -11.74 24.60 -5.35
C GLY A 116 -12.98 25.10 -4.61
N GLN A 117 -13.78 24.20 -4.04
CA GLN A 117 -14.90 24.52 -3.17
C GLN A 117 -14.67 23.99 -1.75
N MET A 118 -15.15 24.71 -0.74
CA MET A 118 -14.98 24.33 0.65
C MET A 118 -16.21 23.55 1.13
N TYR A 119 -16.03 22.28 1.46
CA TYR A 119 -17.10 21.42 1.96
C TYR A 119 -16.97 21.20 3.48
N PRO A 120 -18.09 21.19 4.23
CA PRO A 120 -18.06 20.86 5.65
C PRO A 120 -17.69 19.39 5.84
N ALA A 121 -16.77 19.13 6.75
CA ALA A 121 -16.33 17.80 7.12
C ALA A 121 -16.03 17.69 8.62
N VAL A 122 -16.00 16.46 9.12
CA VAL A 122 -15.65 16.14 10.50
C VAL A 122 -14.35 15.35 10.49
N VAL A 123 -13.39 15.75 11.33
CA VAL A 123 -12.16 14.98 11.51
C VAL A 123 -12.51 13.67 12.21
N THR A 124 -12.38 12.54 11.53
CA THR A 124 -12.65 11.20 12.08
C THR A 124 -11.38 10.51 12.57
N GLY A 125 -10.21 10.97 12.13
CA GLY A 125 -8.93 10.38 12.53
C GLY A 125 -7.75 11.29 12.26
N ILE A 126 -6.62 11.03 12.92
CA ILE A 126 -5.35 11.71 12.69
C ILE A 126 -4.34 10.64 12.31
N VAL A 127 -3.85 10.70 11.08
CA VAL A 127 -3.02 9.65 10.48
C VAL A 127 -1.52 10.00 10.60
N GLY A 128 -1.21 11.28 10.73
CA GLY A 128 0.16 11.77 10.88
C GLY A 128 0.21 13.27 11.19
N GLN A 129 1.44 13.80 11.23
CA GLN A 129 1.67 15.22 11.42
C GLN A 129 1.05 16.00 10.26
N GLU A 130 0.15 16.92 10.56
CA GLU A 130 -0.60 17.71 9.59
C GLU A 130 -1.46 16.89 8.60
N ARG A 131 -1.80 15.63 8.93
CA ARG A 131 -2.61 14.73 8.09
C ARG A 131 -3.81 14.19 8.87
N TYR A 132 -5.00 14.50 8.37
CA TYR A 132 -6.27 14.25 9.05
C TYR A 132 -7.19 13.45 8.14
N ARG A 133 -7.77 12.39 8.68
CA ARG A 133 -8.88 11.68 8.05
C ARG A 133 -10.16 12.44 8.33
N ILE A 134 -10.87 12.81 7.28
CA ILE A 134 -12.10 13.60 7.35
C ILE A 134 -13.25 12.80 6.75
N HIS A 135 -14.44 13.05 7.27
CA HIS A 135 -15.71 12.56 6.75
C HIS A 135 -16.56 13.77 6.37
N TYR A 136 -16.97 13.87 5.10
CA TYR A 136 -17.78 15.00 4.65
C TYR A 136 -19.19 14.92 5.24
N ASP A 137 -19.67 16.04 5.78
CA ASP A 137 -20.98 16.11 6.42
C ASP A 137 -22.09 15.90 5.37
N GLY A 138 -22.92 14.87 5.56
CA GLY A 138 -23.99 14.51 4.63
C GLY A 138 -23.58 13.57 3.49
N TYR A 139 -22.34 13.06 3.50
CA TYR A 139 -21.84 12.08 2.52
C TYR A 139 -21.60 10.71 3.19
N GLY A 140 -21.60 9.63 2.40
CA GLY A 140 -21.28 8.29 2.89
C GLY A 140 -19.78 8.08 3.17
N SER A 141 -19.43 6.99 3.85
CA SER A 141 -18.04 6.65 4.18
C SER A 141 -17.16 6.38 2.96
N GLU A 142 -17.76 6.15 1.79
CA GLU A 142 -17.03 6.08 0.52
C GLU A 142 -16.33 7.40 0.14
N TRP A 143 -16.72 8.50 0.77
CA TRP A 143 -16.11 9.83 0.58
C TRP A 143 -15.08 10.19 1.66
N ASP A 144 -14.80 9.28 2.61
CA ASP A 144 -13.77 9.50 3.62
C ASP A 144 -12.40 9.60 2.97
N GLU A 145 -11.75 10.74 3.14
CA GLU A 145 -10.43 11.01 2.59
C GLU A 145 -9.44 11.39 3.71
N THR A 146 -8.16 11.17 3.47
CA THR A 146 -7.10 11.77 4.30
C THR A 146 -6.57 13.02 3.61
N VAL A 147 -6.72 14.17 4.25
CA VAL A 147 -6.28 15.47 3.73
C VAL A 147 -5.20 16.08 4.61
N GLY A 148 -4.33 16.86 3.98
CA GLY A 148 -3.31 17.65 4.67
C GLY A 148 -3.90 18.94 5.27
N LEU A 149 -3.23 19.49 6.29
CA LEU A 149 -3.59 20.77 6.93
C LEU A 149 -3.82 21.89 5.90
N SER A 150 -3.06 21.90 4.80
CA SER A 150 -3.17 22.90 3.73
C SER A 150 -4.56 22.98 3.07
N ARG A 151 -5.31 21.87 3.06
CA ARG A 151 -6.68 21.82 2.50
C ARG A 151 -7.76 22.03 3.57
N ILE A 152 -7.39 22.10 4.85
CA ILE A 152 -8.32 22.24 5.96
C ILE A 152 -8.35 23.68 6.44
N GLN A 153 -9.55 24.26 6.50
CA GLN A 153 -9.79 25.53 7.15
C GLN A 153 -10.72 25.36 8.34
N ALA A 154 -10.44 26.12 9.41
CA ALA A 154 -11.34 26.26 10.53
C ALA A 154 -12.67 26.87 10.04
N LYS A 155 -13.77 26.42 10.64
CA LYS A 155 -15.14 26.77 10.24
C LYS A 155 -15.43 28.28 10.27
#